data_AF-A0A0P9DWR6-F1
#
_entry.id   AF-A0A0P9DWR6-F1
#
_cell.length_a   1.000
_cell.length_b   1.000
_cell.length_c   1.000
_cell.angle_alpha   90.00
_cell.angle_beta   90.00
_cell.angle_gamma   90.00
#
_symmetry.space_group_name_H-M   'P 1'
#
loop_
_entity.id
_entity.type
_entity.pdbx_description
1 polymer ?
#
loop_
_entity_poly.entity_id
_entity_poly.type
_entity_poly.pdbx_seq_one_letter_code
_entity_poly.pdbx_strand_id
1 'polypeptide(L)' 'MSLVKVDSQRRIYIPKEIPFKADKAIIMPYGASFLLIPVPEKIIEIDVKASIQELKKRAEEKAREEVTIGMDKQK' A
#
# COMPACT_ATOMS: atom_id res chain seq x y z
N MET A 1 -20.78 14.83 9.59
CA MET A 1 -20.77 14.75 8.12
C MET A 1 -20.36 13.33 7.74
N SER A 2 -21.31 12.45 7.47
CA SER A 2 -21.01 11.04 7.16
C SER A 2 -21.07 10.83 5.65
N LEU A 3 -19.93 10.51 5.03
CA LEU A 3 -19.82 10.36 3.57
C LEU A 3 -20.36 9.02 3.03
N VAL A 4 -20.83 8.09 3.86
CA VAL A 4 -21.23 6.74 3.41
C VAL A 4 -22.50 6.26 4.12
N LYS A 5 -23.35 5.52 3.40
CA LYS A 5 -24.54 4.86 3.97
C LYS A 5 -24.24 3.39 4.28
N VAL A 6 -24.76 2.88 5.38
CA VAL A 6 -24.68 1.46 5.76
C VAL A 6 -26.10 0.92 5.85
N ASP A 7 -26.39 -0.20 5.17
CA ASP A 7 -27.70 -0.86 5.26
C ASP A 7 -27.75 -1.92 6.38
N SER A 8 -28.93 -2.53 6.56
CA SER A 8 -29.15 -3.61 7.54
C SER A 8 -28.37 -4.89 7.26
N GLN A 9 -27.86 -5.05 6.04
CA GLN A 9 -27.00 -6.15 5.62
C GLN A 9 -25.51 -5.80 5.69
N ARG A 10 -25.16 -4.69 6.36
CA ARG A 10 -23.78 -4.18 6.52
C ARG A 10 -23.10 -3.83 5.18
N ARG A 11 -23.86 -3.55 4.14
CA ARG A 11 -23.33 -3.04 2.86
C ARG A 11 -23.00 -1.56 3.01
N ILE A 12 -21.82 -1.16 2.56
CA ILE A 12 -21.36 0.23 2.59
C ILE A 12 -21.55 0.82 1.19
N TYR A 13 -22.33 1.89 1.09
CA TYR A 13 -22.57 2.62 -0.15
C TYR A 13 -21.66 3.85 -0.21
N ILE A 14 -20.82 3.89 -1.24
CA ILE A 14 -19.93 5.01 -1.56
C ILE A 14 -20.68 5.95 -2.52
N PRO A 15 -20.84 7.25 -2.19
CA PRO A 15 -21.45 8.22 -3.09
C PRO A 15 -20.71 8.34 -4.41
N LYS A 16 -21.44 8.67 -5.49
CA LYS A 16 -20.88 8.76 -6.84
C LYS A 16 -19.88 9.90 -7.00
N GLU A 17 -19.97 10.92 -6.14
CA GLU A 17 -19.05 12.05 -6.14
C GLU A 17 -17.64 11.67 -5.68
N ILE A 18 -17.50 10.56 -4.93
CA ILE A 18 -16.19 10.03 -4.55
C ILE A 18 -15.64 9.22 -5.73
N PRO A 19 -14.46 9.58 -6.28
CA PRO A 19 -13.88 8.89 -7.42
C PRO A 19 -13.29 7.53 -7.02
N PHE A 20 -14.15 6.59 -6.61
CA PHE A 20 -13.79 5.21 -6.32
C PHE A 20 -14.09 4.35 -7.54
N LYS A 21 -13.06 4.08 -8.35
CA LYS A 21 -13.14 3.25 -9.57
C LYS A 21 -12.25 2.01 -9.40
N ALA A 22 -12.76 1.02 -8.69
CA ALA A 22 -12.12 -0.28 -8.57
C ALA A 22 -13.15 -1.35 -8.18
N ASP A 23 -13.05 -2.53 -8.78
CA ASP A 23 -13.84 -3.70 -8.40
C ASP A 23 -13.50 -4.25 -7.01
N LYS A 24 -12.28 -4.01 -6.54
CA LYS A 24 -11.75 -4.52 -5.27
C LYS A 24 -11.16 -3.40 -4.43
N ALA A 25 -11.29 -3.55 -3.11
CA ALA A 25 -10.75 -2.63 -2.12
C ALA A 25 -10.03 -3.39 -1.01
N ILE A 26 -8.93 -2.83 -0.52
CA ILE A 26 -8.33 -3.23 0.76
C ILE A 26 -9.01 -2.40 1.84
N ILE A 27 -9.49 -3.05 2.90
CA ILE A 27 -10.10 -2.40 4.05
C ILE A 27 -9.15 -2.56 5.23
N MET A 28 -8.73 -1.44 5.82
CA MET A 28 -7.88 -1.43 7.01
C MET A 28 -8.54 -0.67 8.16
N PRO A 29 -8.52 -1.20 9.39
CA PRO A 29 -8.92 -0.43 10.55
C PRO A 29 -7.94 0.73 10.80
N TYR A 30 -8.46 1.91 11.10
CA TYR A 30 -7.68 3.11 11.42
C TYR A 30 -8.35 3.87 12.57
N GLY A 31 -7.99 3.51 13.80
CA GLY A 31 -8.63 4.04 15.01
C GLY A 31 -10.13 3.74 15.02
N ALA A 32 -10.96 4.79 15.08
CA ALA A 32 -12.42 4.69 15.03
C ALA A 32 -12.99 4.70 13.60
N SER A 33 -12.15 4.57 12.57
CA SER A 33 -12.53 4.65 11.16
C SER A 33 -11.96 3.47 10.36
N PHE A 34 -12.39 3.33 9.12
CA PHE A 34 -11.81 2.40 8.15
C PHE A 34 -11.18 3.17 7.01
N LEU A 35 -10.00 2.70 6.59
CA LEU A 35 -9.32 3.15 5.39
C LEU A 35 -9.67 2.19 4.25
N LEU A 36 -10.25 2.71 3.18
CA LEU A 36 -10.49 1.98 1.94
C LEU A 36 -9.44 2.37 0.91
N ILE A 37 -8.69 1.39 0.42
CA ILE A 37 -7.71 1.57 -0.65
C ILE A 37 -8.22 0.82 -1.89
N PRO A 38 -8.50 1.49 -3.02
CA PRO A 38 -8.85 0.81 -4.26
C PRO A 38 -7.67 -0.02 -4.76
N VAL A 39 -7.94 -1.26 -5.16
CA VAL A 39 -6.95 -2.10 -5.85
C VAL A 39 -7.08 -1.84 -7.34
N PRO A 40 -6.02 -1.36 -8.02
CA PRO A 40 -6.05 -1.14 -9.45
C PRO A 40 -6.35 -2.45 -10.19
N GLU A 41 -7.30 -2.42 -11.14
CA GLU A 41 -7.59 -3.56 -12.00
C GLU A 41 -6.45 -3.86 -12.98
N LYS A 42 -5.76 -2.80 -13.41
CA LYS A 42 -4.63 -2.89 -14.34
C LYS A 42 -3.32 -2.76 -13.57
N ILE A 43 -2.37 -3.60 -13.94
CA ILE A 43 -0.99 -3.49 -13.47
C ILE A 43 -0.45 -2.14 -13.92
N ILE A 44 0.03 -1.36 -12.97
CA ILE A 44 0.74 -0.12 -13.26
C ILE A 44 2.20 -0.53 -13.49
N GLU A 45 2.64 -0.48 -14.74
CA GLU A 45 4.05 -0.67 -15.06
C GLU A 45 4.85 0.48 -14.46
N ILE A 46 5.79 0.14 -13.57
CA ILE A 46 6.71 1.11 -12.99
C ILE A 46 7.94 1.07 -13.87
N ASP A 47 8.18 2.15 -14.61
CA ASP A 47 9.43 2.31 -15.35
C ASP A 47 10.57 2.53 -14.36
N VAL A 48 11.36 1.49 -14.14
CA VAL A 48 12.54 1.55 -13.29
C VAL A 48 13.75 1.65 -14.20
N LYS A 49 14.52 2.73 -14.05
CA LYS A 49 15.75 2.98 -14.83
C LYS A 49 16.82 1.89 -14.69
N ALA A 50 16.66 0.96 -13.75
CA ALA A 50 17.59 -0.09 -13.42
C ALA A 50 16.98 -1.46 -13.71
N SER A 51 17.79 -2.37 -14.22
CA SER A 51 17.38 -3.75 -14.44
C SER A 51 17.08 -4.48 -13.14
N ILE A 52 16.33 -5.58 -13.22
CA ILE A 52 16.03 -6.45 -12.07
C ILE A 52 17.33 -6.93 -11.39
N GLN A 53 18.36 -7.24 -12.17
CA GLN A 53 19.66 -7.70 -11.64
C GLN A 53 20.36 -6.60 -10.81
N GLU A 54 20.35 -5.36 -11.30
CA GLU A 54 20.93 -4.22 -10.58
C GLU A 54 20.17 -3.90 -9.28
N LEU A 55 18.84 -3.94 -9.33
CA LEU A 55 18.01 -3.73 -8.14
C LEU A 55 18.27 -4.80 -7.07
N LYS A 56 18.41 -6.06 -7.49
CA LYS A 56 18.76 -7.16 -6.58
C LYS A 56 20.13 -6.95 -5.94
N LYS A 57 21.14 -6.58 -6.74
CA LYS A 57 22.49 -6.30 -6.24
C LYS A 57 22.48 -5.17 -5.21
N ARG A 58 21.79 -4.05 -5.50
CA ARG A 58 21.65 -2.92 -4.58
C ARG A 58 20.96 -3.31 -3.28
N ALA A 59 19.93 -4.15 -3.36
CA ALA A 59 19.23 -4.63 -2.17
C ALA A 59 20.14 -5.48 -1.27
N GLU A 60 20.94 -6.37 -1.85
CA GLU A 60 21.91 -7.18 -1.11
C GLU A 60 23.03 -6.34 -0.47
N GLU A 61 23.57 -5.37 -1.20
CA GLU A 61 24.59 -4.44 -0.70
C GLU A 61 24.05 -3.62 0.49
N LYS A 62 22.87 -3.03 0.34
CA LYS A 62 22.24 -2.26 1.41
C LYS A 62 21.95 -3.11 2.65
N ALA A 63 21.49 -4.34 2.47
CA ALA A 63 21.27 -5.26 3.59
C ALA A 63 22.57 -5.58 4.35
N ARG A 64 23.71 -5.72 3.65
CA ARG A 64 25.01 -5.92 4.29
C ARG A 64 25.46 -4.68 5.06
N GLU A 65 25.32 -3.49 4.47
CA GLU A 65 25.65 -2.22 5.14
C GLU A 65 24.84 -2.01 6.42
N GLU A 66 23.53 -2.28 6.38
CA GLU A 66 22.66 -2.17 7.55
C GLU A 66 23.08 -3.13 8.69
N VAL A 67 23.51 -4.35 8.35
CA VAL A 67 24.04 -5.30 9.33
C VAL A 67 25.33 -4.77 9.96
N THR A 68 26.26 -4.26 9.17
CA THR A 68 27.53 -3.70 9.68
C THR A 68 27.29 -2.50 10.59
N ILE A 69 26.41 -1.57 10.18
CA ILE A 69 26.05 -0.39 11.00
C ILE A 69 25.34 -0.82 12.31
N GLY A 70 24.50 -1.86 12.25
CA GLY A 70 23.85 -2.41 13.44
C GLY A 70 24.83 -3.03 14.44
N MET A 71 25.92 -3.63 13.95
CA MET A 71 26.98 -4.23 14.79
C MET A 71 27.88 -3.17 15.43
N ASP A 72 28.21 -2.08 14.71
CA ASP A 72 29.02 -0.99 15.27
C ASP A 72 28.29 -0.19 16.36
N LYS A 73 26.95 -0.17 16.36
CA LYS A 73 26.15 0.44 17.43
C LYS A 73 26.03 -0.42 18.71
N GLN A 74 26.55 -1.65 18.70
CA GLN A 74 26.52 -2.58 19.84
C GLN A 74 27.88 -2.72 20.56
N LYS A 75 28.90 -1.97 20.13
CA LYS A 75 30.17 -1.80 20.86
C LYS A 75 30.20 -0.47 21.60
#